data_AF-A0A183D327-F1
#
_entry.id   AF-A0A183D327-F1
#
_cell.length_a   1.000
_cell.length_b   1.000
_cell.length_c   1.000
_cell.angle_alpha   90.00
_cell.angle_beta   90.00
_cell.angle_gamma   90.00
#
_symmetry.space_group_name_H-M   'P 1'
#
loop_
_entity.id
_entity.type
_entity.pdbx_description
1 polymer ?
#
loop_
_entity_poly.entity_id
_entity_poly.type
_entity_poly.pdbx_seq_one_letter_code
_entity_poly.pdbx_strand_id
1 'polypeptide(L)'
;LLFLGPIVFIFLLDFRTAPVITGLSDVISFTTRTGTQQGVRSHVLRVETHRELAAWVKSIVTCTYEACTETGQVSCPCAWQDEQCELVLQLDKGISLIGHDGQIRWQYPFEAIRATGDDGNRFLWIDFGPPSDELVRFAYAI
;
A
#
# COMPACT_ATOMS: atom_id res chain seq x y z
N LEU A 1 1.07 -4.62 1.60
CA LEU A 1 0.06 -5.08 0.62
C LEU A 1 -0.73 -3.87 0.16
N LEU A 2 -0.69 -3.56 -1.14
CA LEU A 2 -1.34 -2.40 -1.75
C LEU A 2 -2.68 -2.87 -2.36
N PHE A 3 -3.81 -2.24 -2.05
CA PHE A 3 -5.06 -2.42 -2.78
C PHE A 3 -5.41 -1.14 -3.51
N LEU A 4 -5.99 -1.22 -4.71
CA LEU A 4 -6.79 -0.12 -5.27
C LEU A 4 -7.97 -0.70 -6.07
N GLY A 5 -9.08 0.01 -6.08
CA GLY A 5 -10.31 -0.33 -6.81
C GLY A 5 -11.49 0.24 -6.04
N PRO A 6 -12.52 0.76 -6.73
CA PRO A 6 -12.70 2.14 -7.18
C PRO A 6 -12.59 3.24 -6.09
N ILE A 7 -12.12 2.91 -4.89
CA ILE A 7 -11.75 3.81 -3.80
C ILE A 7 -10.37 3.35 -3.32
N VAL A 8 -9.41 4.26 -3.32
CA VAL A 8 -7.97 3.99 -3.28
C VAL A 8 -7.52 3.50 -1.87
N PHE A 9 -7.37 2.20 -1.59
CA PHE A 9 -7.00 1.69 -0.24
C PHE A 9 -5.54 1.20 -0.10
N ILE A 10 -4.60 2.10 0.22
CA ILE A 10 -3.20 1.72 0.47
C ILE A 10 -2.98 1.34 1.94
N PHE A 11 -3.10 0.06 2.27
CA PHE A 11 -2.81 -0.44 3.61
C PHE A 11 -1.29 -0.53 3.86
N LEU A 12 -0.74 0.55 4.42
CA LEU A 12 0.46 0.47 5.25
C LEU A 12 0.02 0.04 6.66
N LEU A 13 0.06 -1.26 6.91
CA LEU A 13 -0.16 -1.79 8.25
C LEU A 13 1.11 -1.54 9.08
N ASP A 14 1.05 -0.57 9.97
CA ASP A 14 2.02 -0.39 11.04
C ASP A 14 1.47 -1.07 12.29
N PHE A 15 2.16 -2.11 12.76
CA PHE A 15 1.84 -2.84 13.98
C PHE A 15 2.78 -2.37 15.08
N ARG A 16 2.27 -1.54 15.98
CA ARG A 16 3.05 -1.08 17.13
C ARG A 16 2.55 -1.77 18.39
N THR A 17 3.41 -2.57 18.99
CA THR A 17 3.41 -2.79 20.44
C THR A 17 4.28 -1.69 21.05
N ALA A 18 3.66 -0.64 21.59
CA ALA A 18 4.39 0.40 22.30
C ALA A 18 4.40 0.08 23.80
N PRO A 19 5.56 -0.09 24.45
CA PRO A 19 5.60 -0.17 25.90
C PRO A 19 5.23 1.20 26.47
N VAL A 20 4.05 1.31 27.07
CA VAL A 20 3.73 2.45 27.92
C VAL A 20 4.30 2.15 29.31
N ILE A 21 4.95 3.16 29.88
CA ILE A 21 5.48 3.28 31.25
C ILE A 21 4.88 2.24 32.22
N THR A 22 5.78 1.54 32.93
CA THR A 22 5.53 0.54 34.00
C THR A 22 4.16 0.68 34.70
N GLY A 23 3.26 -0.28 34.46
CA GLY A 23 2.04 -0.48 35.26
C GLY A 23 0.71 -0.60 34.51
N LEU A 24 0.66 -0.43 33.18
CA LEU A 24 -0.57 -0.56 32.38
C LEU A 24 -0.36 -1.52 31.19
N SER A 25 -1.39 -2.34 30.89
CA SER A 25 -1.39 -3.35 29.83
C SER A 25 -0.90 -2.81 28.48
N ASP A 26 -0.13 -3.61 27.74
CA ASP A 26 0.29 -3.29 26.37
C ASP A 26 -0.91 -2.81 25.52
N VAL A 27 -0.78 -1.65 24.88
CA VAL A 27 -1.79 -1.20 23.91
C VAL A 27 -1.48 -1.91 22.59
N ILE A 28 -2.29 -2.92 22.28
CA ILE A 28 -2.21 -3.65 21.02
C ILE A 28 -3.09 -2.94 20.01
N SER A 29 -2.52 -2.51 18.89
CA SER A 29 -3.27 -1.81 17.84
C SER A 29 -2.68 -2.06 16.46
N PHE A 30 -3.49 -1.83 15.44
CA PHE A 30 -3.05 -1.76 14.04
C PHE A 30 -3.58 -0.48 13.40
N THR A 31 -2.81 0.03 12.44
CA THR A 31 -3.22 1.21 11.66
C THR A 31 -3.58 0.82 10.25
N THR A 32 -4.72 1.30 9.74
CA THR A 32 -5.07 1.23 8.33
C THR A 32 -4.87 2.60 7.69
N ARG A 33 -4.31 2.63 6.48
CA ARG A 33 -4.14 3.84 5.68
C ARG A 33 -4.91 3.71 4.38
N THR A 34 -5.43 4.82 3.87
CA THR A 34 -6.33 4.83 2.71
C THR A 34 -6.14 6.13 1.95
N GLY A 35 -5.90 6.05 0.63
CA GLY A 35 -5.90 7.23 -0.23
C GLY A 35 -7.33 7.72 -0.46
N THR A 36 -7.55 9.01 -0.33
CA THR A 36 -8.85 9.67 -0.55
C THR A 36 -8.66 10.90 -1.41
N GLN A 37 -9.77 11.53 -1.82
CA GLN A 37 -9.70 12.78 -2.56
C GLN A 37 -9.10 13.96 -1.76
N GLN A 38 -8.95 13.79 -0.45
CA GLN A 38 -8.35 14.78 0.45
C GLN A 38 -6.96 14.35 0.95
N GLY A 39 -6.39 13.31 0.32
CA GLY A 39 -5.11 12.71 0.70
C GLY A 39 -5.26 11.44 1.53
N VAL A 40 -4.24 11.08 2.32
CA VAL A 40 -4.22 9.79 3.02
C VAL A 40 -4.93 9.88 4.37
N ARG A 41 -6.03 9.12 4.52
CA ARG A 41 -6.71 8.92 5.79
C ARG A 41 -6.10 7.74 6.54
N SER A 42 -5.85 7.93 7.83
CA SER A 42 -5.32 6.89 8.72
C SER A 42 -6.32 6.59 9.84
N HIS A 43 -6.56 5.32 10.13
CA HIS A 43 -7.38 4.86 11.24
C HIS A 43 -6.56 3.93 12.14
N VAL A 44 -6.49 4.24 13.44
CA VAL A 44 -5.85 3.38 14.43
C VAL A 44 -6.94 2.56 15.13
N LEU A 45 -6.83 1.24 15.06
CA LEU A 45 -7.76 0.31 15.67
C LEU A 45 -7.06 -0.42 16.81
N ARG A 46 -7.58 -0.23 18.03
CA ARG A 46 -7.12 -0.96 19.22
C ARG A 46 -7.80 -2.33 19.28
N VAL A 47 -7.04 -3.33 19.70
CA VAL A 47 -7.52 -4.69 19.98
C VAL A 47 -7.16 -5.09 21.40
N GLU A 48 -7.86 -6.07 21.96
CA GLU A 48 -7.70 -6.45 23.36
C GLU A 48 -6.60 -7.50 23.54
N THR A 49 -6.38 -8.34 22.52
CA THR A 49 -5.42 -9.45 22.59
C THR A 49 -4.58 -9.59 21.33
N HIS A 50 -3.39 -10.21 21.47
CA HIS A 50 -2.55 -10.60 20.34
C HIS A 50 -3.25 -11.61 19.41
N ARG A 51 -4.16 -12.44 19.96
CA ARG A 51 -4.97 -13.38 19.18
C ARG A 51 -5.94 -12.64 18.27
N GLU A 52 -6.60 -11.60 18.77
CA GLU A 52 -7.47 -10.74 17.96
C GLU A 52 -6.68 -10.01 16.89
N LEU A 53 -5.50 -9.47 17.24
CA LEU A 53 -4.63 -8.84 16.24
C LEU A 53 -4.32 -9.82 15.09
N ALA A 54 -3.90 -11.04 15.42
CA ALA A 54 -3.61 -12.05 14.41
C ALA A 54 -4.84 -12.43 13.56
N ALA A 55 -6.03 -12.49 14.17
CA ALA A 55 -7.27 -12.75 13.45
C ALA A 55 -7.60 -11.60 12.47
N TRP A 56 -7.48 -10.34 12.91
CA TRP A 56 -7.66 -9.17 12.04
C TRP A 56 -6.68 -9.16 10.88
N VAL A 57 -5.40 -9.41 11.14
CA VAL A 57 -4.38 -9.47 10.08
C VAL A 57 -4.70 -10.57 9.08
N LYS A 58 -5.05 -11.77 9.54
CA LYS A 58 -5.42 -12.88 8.66
C LYS A 58 -6.63 -12.53 7.79
N SER A 59 -7.70 -11.99 8.39
CA SER A 59 -8.91 -11.59 7.65
C SER A 59 -8.61 -10.53 6.61
N ILE A 60 -7.83 -9.49 6.96
CA ILE A 60 -7.44 -8.45 6.02
C ILE A 60 -6.68 -9.08 4.84
N VAL A 61 -5.64 -9.88 5.09
CA VAL A 61 -4.84 -10.52 4.04
C VAL A 61 -5.68 -11.44 3.16
N THR A 62 -6.53 -12.28 3.73
CA THR A 62 -7.38 -13.22 2.98
C THR A 62 -8.37 -12.47 2.09
N CYS A 63 -9.12 -11.51 2.65
CA CYS A 63 -10.05 -10.71 1.87
C CYS A 63 -9.33 -9.87 0.81
N THR A 64 -8.07 -9.46 1.06
CA THR A 64 -7.23 -8.82 0.05
C THR A 64 -7.02 -9.69 -1.15
N TYR A 65 -6.55 -10.90 -0.88
CA TYR A 65 -6.17 -11.84 -1.92
C TYR A 65 -7.39 -12.24 -2.76
N GLU A 66 -8.53 -12.50 -2.11
CA GLU A 66 -9.80 -12.81 -2.77
C GLU A 66 -10.24 -11.66 -3.68
N ALA A 67 -10.25 -10.43 -3.17
CA ALA A 67 -10.63 -9.25 -3.95
C ALA A 67 -9.69 -9.01 -5.16
N CYS A 68 -8.38 -9.16 -4.98
CA CYS A 68 -7.41 -9.04 -6.07
C CYS A 68 -7.60 -10.14 -7.12
N THR A 69 -7.91 -11.37 -6.69
CA THR A 69 -8.18 -12.49 -7.59
C THR A 69 -9.42 -12.25 -8.45
N GLU A 70 -10.48 -11.71 -7.84
CA GLU A 70 -11.71 -11.35 -8.56
C GLU A 70 -11.52 -10.15 -9.50
N THR A 71 -10.78 -9.13 -9.06
CA THR A 71 -10.57 -7.90 -9.83
C THR A 71 -9.63 -8.11 -11.02
N GLY A 72 -8.64 -9.01 -10.89
CA GLY A 72 -7.67 -9.38 -11.94
C GLY A 72 -6.61 -8.30 -12.20
N GLN A 73 -7.03 -7.09 -12.56
CA GLN A 73 -6.16 -5.94 -12.77
C GLN A 73 -6.74 -4.70 -12.09
N VAL A 74 -5.84 -3.97 -11.45
CA VAL A 74 -6.12 -2.67 -10.87
C VAL A 74 -5.19 -1.65 -11.53
N SER A 75 -5.72 -0.49 -11.89
CA SER A 75 -4.89 0.60 -12.40
C SER A 75 -5.26 1.93 -11.77
N CYS A 76 -4.27 2.81 -11.63
CA CYS A 76 -4.46 4.15 -11.12
C CYS A 76 -3.62 5.17 -11.90
N PRO A 77 -4.22 6.30 -12.33
CA PRO A 77 -3.46 7.38 -12.94
C PRO A 77 -2.50 7.99 -11.93
N CYS A 78 -1.28 8.26 -12.37
CA CYS A 78 -0.25 8.84 -11.53
C CYS A 78 0.72 9.70 -12.35
N ALA A 79 1.52 10.52 -11.67
CA ALA A 79 2.61 11.25 -12.30
C ALA A 79 3.96 10.70 -11.79
N TRP A 80 4.87 10.40 -12.72
CA TRP A 80 6.22 9.92 -12.45
C TRP A 80 7.20 10.68 -13.34
N GLN A 81 8.25 11.28 -12.75
CA GLN A 81 9.24 12.10 -13.46
C GLN A 81 8.61 13.16 -14.38
N ASP A 82 7.60 13.88 -13.87
CA ASP A 82 6.82 14.90 -14.60
C ASP A 82 6.03 14.36 -15.81
N GLU A 83 5.92 13.04 -15.96
CA GLU A 83 5.11 12.39 -16.99
C GLU A 83 3.83 11.78 -16.42
N GLN A 84 2.72 11.93 -17.14
CA GLN A 84 1.46 11.23 -16.83
C GLN A 84 1.57 9.75 -17.21
N CYS A 85 1.32 8.90 -16.22
CA CYS A 85 1.45 7.45 -16.31
C CYS A 85 0.24 6.76 -15.67
N GLU A 86 0.15 5.46 -15.87
CA GLU A 86 -0.80 4.58 -15.21
C GLU A 86 -0.02 3.51 -14.43
N LEU A 87 -0.20 3.49 -13.12
CA LEU A 87 0.35 2.45 -12.27
C LEU A 87 -0.62 1.28 -12.25
N VAL A 88 -0.14 0.11 -12.69
CA VAL A 88 -0.94 -1.10 -12.86
C VAL A 88 -0.45 -2.17 -11.88
N LEU A 89 -1.40 -2.82 -11.22
CA LEU A 89 -1.22 -3.92 -10.28
C LEU A 89 -1.96 -5.13 -10.82
N GLN A 90 -1.24 -6.23 -11.03
CA GLN A 90 -1.79 -7.52 -11.46
C GLN A 90 -1.26 -8.59 -10.53
N LEU A 91 -2.16 -9.43 -9.98
CA LEU A 91 -1.80 -10.38 -8.93
C LEU A 91 -0.70 -11.35 -9.37
N ASP A 92 -0.70 -11.75 -10.65
CA ASP A 92 0.24 -12.67 -11.29
C ASP A 92 1.46 -11.98 -11.91
N LYS A 93 1.34 -10.71 -12.34
CA LYS A 93 2.42 -9.99 -13.05
C LYS A 93 3.15 -8.92 -12.24
N GLY A 94 2.72 -8.70 -11.00
CA GLY A 94 3.31 -7.72 -10.10
C GLY A 94 2.80 -6.30 -10.35
N ILE A 95 3.73 -5.35 -10.32
CA ILE A 95 3.47 -3.92 -10.47
C ILE A 95 4.21 -3.37 -11.69
N SER A 96 3.51 -2.54 -12.47
CA SER A 96 4.10 -1.87 -13.64
C SER A 96 3.67 -0.42 -13.72
N LEU A 97 4.50 0.37 -14.39
CA LEU A 97 4.18 1.74 -14.75
C LEU A 97 4.13 1.84 -16.27
N ILE A 98 2.98 2.29 -16.77
CA ILE A 98 2.71 2.43 -18.19
C ILE A 98 2.62 3.92 -18.50
N GLY A 99 3.35 4.38 -19.50
CA GLY A 99 3.27 5.74 -19.99
C GLY A 99 1.99 6.07 -20.71
N HIS A 100 1.75 7.37 -20.92
CA HIS A 100 0.65 7.80 -21.77
C HIS A 100 0.77 7.32 -23.23
N ASP A 101 1.99 7.01 -23.67
CA ASP A 101 2.29 6.39 -24.97
C ASP A 101 2.03 4.87 -25.01
N GLY A 102 1.59 4.28 -23.90
CA GLY A 102 1.34 2.84 -23.76
C GLY A 102 2.61 2.01 -23.54
N GLN A 103 3.79 2.62 -23.40
CA GLN A 103 5.04 1.91 -23.17
C GLN A 103 5.25 1.62 -21.68
N ILE A 104 5.80 0.44 -21.37
CA ILE A 104 6.17 0.08 -20.00
C ILE A 104 7.47 0.81 -19.63
N ARG A 105 7.45 1.60 -18.56
CA ARG A 105 8.65 2.26 -18.00
C ARG A 105 9.45 1.31 -17.15
N TRP A 106 8.74 0.56 -16.32
CA TRP A 106 9.29 -0.48 -15.49
C TRP A 106 8.19 -1.46 -15.09
N GLN A 107 8.61 -2.66 -14.75
CA GLN A 107 7.77 -3.70 -14.21
C GLN A 107 8.58 -4.53 -13.22
N TYR A 108 8.01 -4.74 -12.04
CA TYR A 108 8.63 -5.49 -10.97
C TYR A 108 7.64 -6.51 -10.39
N PRO A 109 8.10 -7.71 -10.02
CA PRO A 109 7.29 -8.64 -9.24
C PRO A 109 7.07 -8.08 -7.82
N PHE A 110 6.03 -8.52 -7.10
CA PHE A 110 5.75 -8.03 -5.75
C PHE A 110 6.89 -8.34 -4.76
N GLU A 111 7.60 -9.44 -4.98
CA GLU A 111 8.73 -9.89 -4.17
C GLU A 111 9.95 -8.95 -4.26
N ALA A 112 10.01 -8.11 -5.29
CA ALA A 112 11.06 -7.10 -5.41
C ALA A 112 10.80 -5.85 -4.55
N ILE A 113 9.58 -5.69 -4.00
CA ILE A 113 9.24 -4.55 -3.15
C ILE A 113 9.91 -4.72 -1.79
N ARG A 114 10.86 -3.83 -1.48
CA ARG A 114 11.50 -3.77 -0.16
C ARG A 114 10.68 -2.95 0.81
N ALA A 115 10.17 -1.80 0.37
CA ALA A 115 9.37 -0.92 1.19
C ALA A 115 8.40 -0.10 0.36
N THR A 116 7.32 0.32 0.98
CA THR A 116 6.38 1.31 0.43
C THR A 116 6.12 2.38 1.48
N GLY A 117 5.61 3.54 1.06
CA GLY A 117 5.17 4.56 1.99
C GLY A 117 4.43 5.70 1.32
N ASP A 118 3.92 6.61 2.12
CA ASP A 118 3.18 7.80 1.69
C ASP A 118 3.62 9.04 2.46
N ASP A 119 3.37 10.22 1.90
CA ASP A 119 3.64 11.51 2.55
C ASP A 119 2.48 12.02 3.42
N GLY A 120 1.41 11.24 3.58
CA GLY A 120 0.17 11.63 4.25
C GLY A 120 -0.76 12.49 3.40
N ASN A 121 -0.37 12.85 2.18
CA ASN A 121 -1.08 13.80 1.35
C ASN A 121 -1.30 13.26 -0.06
N ARG A 122 -0.35 13.42 -0.99
CA ARG A 122 -0.58 13.14 -2.43
C ARG A 122 0.42 12.18 -3.06
N PHE A 123 1.48 11.83 -2.34
CA PHE A 123 2.54 11.01 -2.88
C PHE A 123 2.58 9.67 -2.17
N LEU A 124 2.78 8.62 -2.96
CA LEU A 124 3.36 7.38 -2.45
C LEU A 124 4.65 7.06 -3.18
N TRP A 125 5.38 6.17 -2.55
CA TRP A 125 6.65 5.69 -3.03
C TRP A 125 6.80 4.19 -2.83
N ILE A 126 7.58 3.59 -3.72
CA ILE A 126 7.98 2.19 -3.67
C ILE A 126 9.50 2.15 -3.78
N ASP A 127 10.13 1.41 -2.87
CA ASP A 127 11.56 1.09 -2.88
C ASP A 127 11.72 -0.37 -3.33
N PHE A 128 12.38 -0.56 -4.46
CA PHE A 128 12.71 -1.88 -5.02
C PHE A 128 14.14 -2.34 -4.66
N GLY A 129 14.95 -1.50 -3.99
CA GLY A 129 16.33 -1.78 -3.62
C GLY A 129 17.35 -1.73 -4.78
N PRO A 130 18.63 -2.07 -4.52
CA PRO A 130 19.69 -2.10 -5.54
C PRO A 130 19.46 -3.20 -6.59
N PRO A 131 19.93 -3.03 -7.85
CA PRO A 131 20.85 -2.00 -8.34
C PRO A 131 20.17 -0.70 -8.79
N SER A 132 18.84 -0.60 -8.72
CA SER A 132 18.14 0.56 -9.26
C SER A 132 18.18 1.78 -8.33
N ASP A 133 18.47 1.61 -7.02
CA ASP A 133 18.39 2.68 -5.99
C ASP A 133 17.10 3.53 -6.14
N GLU A 134 16.08 2.93 -6.77
CA GLU A 134 15.02 3.67 -7.42
C GLU A 134 13.87 3.79 -6.43
N LEU A 135 13.92 4.86 -5.65
CA LEU A 135 12.75 5.33 -4.95
C LEU A 135 11.78 5.89 -5.98
N VAL A 136 10.89 5.05 -6.47
CA VAL A 136 9.86 5.46 -7.42
C VAL A 136 8.79 6.21 -6.63
N ARG A 137 8.84 7.55 -6.71
CA ARG A 137 7.79 8.43 -6.19
C ARG A 137 6.79 8.71 -7.28
N PHE A 138 5.52 8.56 -6.96
CA PHE A 138 4.45 8.95 -7.88
C PHE A 138 3.36 9.69 -7.12
N ALA A 139 2.86 10.74 -7.76
CA ALA A 139 1.68 11.46 -7.29
C ALA A 139 0.45 10.69 -7.77
N TYR A 140 -0.52 10.46 -6.89
CA TYR A 140 -1.80 9.90 -7.31
C TYR A 140 -2.63 11.05 -7.87
N ALA A 141 -3.15 10.89 -9.08
CA ALA A 141 -4.22 11.77 -9.53
C ALA A 141 -5.49 11.34 -8.80
N ILE A 142 -5.99 12.22 -7.95
CA ILE A 142 -7.32 12.13 -7.35
C ILE A 142 -8.36 12.43 -8.42
#